data_AF-A0A931QID2-F1
#
_entry.id   AF-A0A931QID2-F1
#
_cell.length_a   1.000
_cell.length_b   1.000
_cell.length_c   1.000
_cell.angle_alpha   90.00
_cell.angle_beta   90.00
_cell.angle_gamma   90.00
#
_symmetry.space_group_name_H-M   'P 1'
#
loop_
_entity.id
_entity.type
_entity.pdbx_description
1 polymer ?
#
loop_
_entity_poly.entity_id
_entity_poly.type
_entity_poly.pdbx_seq_one_letter_code
_entity_poly.pdbx_strand_id
1 'polypeptide(L)'
;MIYHSGIANLRLSVSEDRRNVRWRTVAAGALLQIALGFLLLKVPVFKNAFVLLNSVLLSLEKATQAGTSFVFGYLGGGPLPFAESHPGASFVLAARALPLILVVGALSALLFYWRILPLVVKGFSRLLEKMMGVGGAVGVAASVNVFVGMVEAPLFIRPYLKEMTR
;
A
#
# COMPACT_ATOMS: atom_id res chain seq x y z
N MET A 1 3.96 8.56 -21.38
CA MET A 1 3.42 9.93 -21.28
C MET A 1 1.96 10.05 -21.77
N ILE A 2 1.49 9.19 -22.68
CA ILE A 2 0.13 9.23 -23.27
C ILE A 2 -0.99 8.76 -22.30
N TYR A 3 -0.67 7.90 -21.32
CA TYR A 3 -1.65 7.39 -20.35
C TYR A 3 -2.15 8.43 -19.31
N HIS A 4 -1.36 9.47 -19.03
CA HIS A 4 -1.78 10.51 -18.06
C HIS A 4 -2.76 11.51 -18.67
N SER A 5 -2.74 11.71 -19.99
CA SER A 5 -3.63 12.64 -20.69
C SER A 5 -5.05 12.07 -20.87
N GLY A 6 -5.20 10.75 -21.06
CA GLY A 6 -6.51 10.11 -21.23
C GLY A 6 -7.37 10.16 -19.96
N ILE A 7 -6.78 9.94 -18.79
CA ILE A 7 -7.47 9.98 -17.49
C ILE A 7 -7.85 11.41 -17.06
N ALA A 8 -7.09 12.42 -17.49
CA ALA A 8 -7.41 13.82 -17.23
C ALA A 8 -8.64 14.28 -18.03
N ASN A 9 -8.75 13.84 -19.29
CA ASN A 9 -9.88 14.15 -20.15
C ASN A 9 -11.17 13.46 -19.68
N LEU A 10 -11.09 12.22 -19.16
CA LEU A 10 -12.26 11.52 -18.63
C LEU A 10 -12.82 12.21 -17.36
N ARG A 11 -11.95 12.78 -16.52
CA ARG A 11 -12.34 13.56 -15.33
C ARG A 11 -13.06 14.87 -15.66
N LEU A 12 -12.70 15.54 -16.74
CA LEU A 12 -13.37 16.77 -17.18
C LEU A 12 -14.76 16.49 -17.77
N SER A 13 -14.93 15.32 -18.38
CA SER A 13 -16.21 14.89 -18.95
C SER A 13 -17.24 14.47 -17.89
N VAL A 14 -16.82 13.88 -16.77
CA VAL A 14 -17.68 13.41 -15.66
C VAL A 14 -17.52 14.32 -14.43
N SER A 15 -17.55 15.63 -14.63
CA SER A 15 -17.50 16.61 -13.54
C SER A 15 -18.85 17.29 -13.42
N GLU A 16 -19.53 17.06 -12.29
CA GLU A 16 -20.87 17.58 -11.99
C GLU A 16 -20.89 19.11 -11.80
N ASP A 17 -19.72 19.72 -11.56
CA ASP A 17 -19.59 21.17 -11.44
C ASP A 17 -18.21 21.64 -11.94
N ARG A 18 -18.08 21.79 -13.27
CA ARG A 18 -16.82 22.19 -13.95
C ARG A 18 -16.26 23.54 -13.50
N ARG A 19 -17.01 24.33 -12.75
CA ARG A 19 -16.70 25.74 -12.45
C ARG A 19 -16.02 25.97 -11.11
N ASN A 20 -16.00 24.98 -10.20
CA ASN A 20 -15.46 25.14 -8.84
C ASN A 20 -14.22 24.26 -8.56
N VAL A 21 -13.51 23.84 -9.61
CA VAL A 21 -12.27 23.06 -9.46
C VAL A 21 -11.16 23.96 -8.93
N ARG A 22 -10.75 23.73 -7.68
CA ARG A 22 -9.60 24.40 -7.06
C ARG A 22 -8.28 23.91 -7.67
N TRP A 23 -7.91 24.47 -8.82
CA TRP A 23 -6.67 24.15 -9.55
C TRP A 23 -5.40 24.24 -8.70
N ARG A 24 -5.37 25.10 -7.68
CA ARG A 24 -4.26 25.18 -6.70
C ARG A 24 -4.07 23.87 -5.94
N THR A 25 -5.14 23.18 -5.54
CA THR A 25 -5.06 21.90 -4.81
C THR A 25 -4.60 20.77 -5.72
N VAL A 26 -5.08 20.76 -6.98
CA VAL A 26 -4.67 19.77 -7.98
C VAL A 26 -3.19 19.91 -8.33
N ALA A 27 -2.74 21.15 -8.58
CA ALA A 27 -1.33 21.44 -8.86
C ALA A 27 -0.42 21.15 -7.64
N ALA A 28 -0.86 21.49 -6.43
CA ALA A 28 -0.13 21.19 -5.19
C ALA A 28 0.00 19.67 -4.97
N GLY A 29 -1.07 18.90 -5.18
CA GLY A 29 -1.03 17.43 -5.08
C GLY A 29 -0.11 16.80 -6.13
N ALA A 30 -0.16 17.28 -7.37
CA ALA A 30 0.72 16.79 -8.44
C ALA A 30 2.20 17.11 -8.16
N LEU A 31 2.51 18.33 -7.72
CA LEU A 31 3.86 18.72 -7.30
C LEU A 31 4.34 17.90 -6.11
N LEU A 32 3.48 17.67 -5.12
CA LEU A 32 3.82 16.86 -3.96
C LEU A 32 4.12 15.41 -4.35
N GLN A 33 3.35 14.82 -5.27
CA GLN A 33 3.59 13.46 -5.75
C GLN A 33 4.92 13.34 -6.50
N ILE A 34 5.25 14.32 -7.35
CA ILE A 34 6.54 14.38 -8.05
C ILE A 34 7.69 14.58 -7.04
N ALA A 35 7.53 15.49 -6.08
CA ALA A 35 8.53 15.77 -5.04
C ALA A 35 8.78 14.54 -4.15
N LEU A 36 7.72 13.85 -3.71
CA LEU A 36 7.82 12.60 -2.95
C LEU A 36 8.52 11.51 -3.75
N GLY A 37 8.16 11.33 -5.02
CA GLY A 37 8.81 10.36 -5.90
C GLY A 37 10.30 10.66 -6.07
N PHE A 38 10.67 11.92 -6.27
CA PHE A 38 12.07 12.33 -6.35
C PHE A 38 12.81 12.11 -5.02
N LEU A 39 12.22 12.52 -3.90
CA LEU A 39 12.81 12.36 -2.57
C LEU A 39 13.06 10.89 -2.24
N LEU A 40 12.09 10.01 -2.52
CA LEU A 40 12.19 8.58 -2.26
C LEU A 40 13.24 7.89 -3.14
N LEU A 41 13.40 8.31 -4.41
CA LEU A 41 14.32 7.66 -5.36
C LEU A 41 15.75 8.21 -5.35
N LYS A 42 15.93 9.51 -5.05
CA LYS A 42 17.25 10.18 -5.13
C LYS A 42 17.97 10.30 -3.80
N VAL A 43 17.26 10.32 -2.68
CA VAL A 43 17.89 10.50 -1.38
C VAL A 43 18.38 9.15 -0.84
N PRO A 44 19.68 9.01 -0.52
CA PRO A 44 20.27 7.74 -0.11
C PRO A 44 19.68 7.18 1.19
N VAL A 45 19.22 8.05 2.09
CA VAL A 45 18.56 7.64 3.35
C VAL A 45 17.29 6.83 3.06
N PHE A 46 16.43 7.31 2.15
CA PHE A 46 15.20 6.59 1.79
C PHE A 46 15.47 5.33 0.99
N LYS A 47 16.48 5.35 0.10
CA LYS A 47 16.93 4.16 -0.61
C LYS A 47 17.38 3.06 0.37
N ASN A 48 18.17 3.41 1.37
CA ASN A 48 18.65 2.46 2.38
C ASN A 48 17.49 1.92 3.24
N ALA A 49 16.52 2.76 3.60
CA ALA A 49 15.31 2.31 4.28
C ALA A 49 14.51 1.31 3.43
N PHE A 50 14.38 1.53 2.12
CA PHE A 50 13.73 0.60 1.20
C PHE A 50 14.47 -0.74 1.09
N VAL A 51 15.81 -0.71 1.04
CA VAL A 51 16.63 -1.94 1.04
C VAL A 51 16.43 -2.72 2.33
N LEU A 52 16.39 -2.04 3.48
CA LEU A 52 16.10 -2.68 4.77
C LEU A 52 14.71 -3.33 4.76
N LEU A 53 13.67 -2.60 4.35
CA LEU A 53 12.31 -3.14 4.24
C LEU A 53 12.24 -4.35 3.31
N ASN A 54 12.91 -4.28 2.15
CA ASN A 54 12.99 -5.40 1.22
C ASN A 54 13.67 -6.62 1.87
N SER A 55 14.77 -6.42 2.61
CA SER A 55 15.45 -7.51 3.32
C SER A 55 14.57 -8.17 4.39
N VAL A 56 13.74 -7.38 5.09
CA VAL A 56 12.77 -7.90 6.07
C VAL A 56 11.70 -8.74 5.37
N LEU A 57 11.14 -8.23 4.26
CA LEU A 57 10.16 -8.95 3.44
C LEU A 57 10.74 -10.25 2.88
N LEU A 58 11.96 -10.24 2.36
CA LEU A 58 12.64 -11.45 1.87
C LEU A 58 12.91 -12.46 2.99
N SER A 59 13.24 -11.99 4.18
CA SER A 59 13.44 -12.86 5.35
C SER A 59 12.13 -13.52 5.76
N LEU A 60 11.03 -12.77 5.72
CA LEU A 60 9.70 -13.29 5.99
C LEU A 60 9.22 -14.28 4.92
N GLU A 61 9.50 -13.99 3.65
CA GLU A 61 9.24 -14.89 2.52
C GLU A 61 9.98 -16.22 2.71
N LYS A 62 11.28 -16.16 3.02
CA LYS A 62 12.10 -17.36 3.30
C LYS A 62 11.60 -18.15 4.50
N ALA A 63 11.24 -17.47 5.59
CA ALA A 63 10.68 -18.12 6.78
C ALA A 63 9.34 -18.81 6.46
N THR A 64 8.48 -18.15 5.69
CA THR A 64 7.22 -18.72 5.22
C THR A 64 7.47 -19.92 4.31
N GLN A 65 8.40 -19.81 3.36
CA GLN A 65 8.76 -20.90 2.45
C GLN A 65 9.30 -22.11 3.21
N ALA A 66 10.08 -21.90 4.28
CA ALA A 66 10.54 -22.99 5.13
C ALA A 66 9.36 -23.69 5.83
N GLY A 67 8.39 -22.93 6.35
CA GLY A 67 7.17 -23.48 6.96
C GLY A 67 6.28 -24.22 5.97
N THR A 68 6.06 -23.66 4.77
CA THR A 68 5.27 -24.31 3.73
C THR A 68 5.96 -25.54 3.15
N SER A 69 7.29 -25.53 3.07
CA SER A 69 8.06 -26.71 2.65
C SER A 69 8.00 -27.81 3.71
N PHE A 70 7.91 -27.47 4.99
CA PHE A 70 7.68 -28.44 6.06
C PHE A 70 6.27 -29.07 5.97
N VAL A 71 5.23 -28.27 5.72
CA VAL A 71 3.84 -28.76 5.67
C VAL A 71 3.49 -29.44 4.34
N PHE A 72 3.92 -28.88 3.21
CA PHE A 72 3.53 -29.29 1.86
C PHE A 72 4.68 -29.88 1.01
N GLY A 73 5.88 -30.01 1.57
CA GLY A 73 7.04 -30.60 0.86
C GLY A 73 7.45 -29.80 -0.37
N TYR A 74 7.64 -30.49 -1.49
CA TYR A 74 8.07 -29.89 -2.77
C TYR A 74 7.06 -28.85 -3.33
N LEU A 75 5.76 -29.01 -3.03
CA LEU A 75 4.71 -28.06 -3.44
C LEU A 75 4.90 -26.69 -2.75
N GLY A 76 5.37 -26.71 -1.51
CA GLY A 76 5.57 -25.53 -0.66
C GLY A 76 6.89 -24.81 -0.88
N GLY A 77 7.73 -25.23 -1.82
CA GLY A 77 9.06 -24.63 -2.04
C GLY A 77 10.25 -25.52 -1.68
N GLY A 78 9.99 -26.78 -1.31
CA GLY A 78 11.02 -27.79 -1.06
C GLY A 78 11.67 -28.31 -2.35
N PRO A 79 12.74 -29.12 -2.21
CA PRO A 79 13.45 -29.69 -3.35
C PRO A 79 12.51 -30.51 -4.23
N LEU A 80 12.58 -30.28 -5.55
CA LEU A 80 11.73 -30.95 -6.52
C LEU A 80 12.21 -32.39 -6.73
N PRO A 81 11.30 -33.39 -6.68
CA PRO A 81 11.64 -34.77 -7.01
C PRO A 81 11.77 -35.02 -8.52
N PHE A 82 11.49 -34.00 -9.36
CA PHE A 82 11.53 -34.06 -10.82
C PHE A 82 12.25 -32.83 -11.39
N ALA A 83 12.77 -32.96 -12.61
CA ALA A 83 13.38 -31.83 -13.33
C ALA A 83 12.31 -30.80 -13.70
N GLU A 84 12.58 -29.53 -13.41
CA GLU A 84 11.65 -28.45 -13.73
C GLU A 84 11.63 -28.19 -15.24
N SER A 85 10.47 -28.37 -15.88
CA SER A 85 10.35 -28.21 -17.34
C SER A 85 10.55 -26.76 -17.80
N HIS A 86 10.10 -25.78 -17.01
CA HIS A 86 10.27 -24.34 -17.25
C HIS A 86 10.34 -23.60 -15.90
N PRO A 87 11.10 -22.49 -15.78
CA PRO A 87 11.22 -21.75 -14.52
C PRO A 87 9.84 -21.35 -13.96
N GLY A 88 9.52 -21.81 -12.75
CA GLY A 88 8.24 -21.52 -12.10
C GLY A 88 7.10 -22.49 -12.42
N ALA A 89 7.33 -23.52 -13.25
CA ALA A 89 6.36 -24.60 -13.49
C ALA A 89 6.01 -25.38 -12.21
N SER A 90 6.90 -25.30 -11.20
CA SER A 90 6.71 -25.87 -9.87
C SER A 90 5.98 -24.94 -8.87
N PHE A 91 5.59 -23.73 -9.28
CA PHE A 91 4.95 -22.77 -8.40
C PHE A 91 3.46 -23.11 -8.20
N VAL A 92 3.11 -23.51 -6.98
CA VAL A 92 1.71 -23.75 -6.59
C VAL A 92 1.21 -22.57 -5.77
N LEU A 93 0.31 -21.77 -6.35
CA LEU A 93 -0.26 -20.58 -5.70
C LEU A 93 -0.81 -20.90 -4.31
N ALA A 94 -1.58 -21.99 -4.18
CA ALA A 94 -2.18 -22.38 -2.92
C ALA A 94 -1.16 -22.75 -1.83
N ALA A 95 -0.02 -23.34 -2.20
CA ALA A 95 0.98 -23.83 -1.26
C ALA A 95 2.10 -22.81 -0.97
N ARG A 96 2.24 -21.74 -1.78
CA ARG A 96 3.28 -20.71 -1.61
C ARG A 96 2.73 -19.31 -1.40
N ALA A 97 1.79 -18.86 -2.23
CA ALA A 97 1.25 -17.50 -2.15
C ALA A 97 0.27 -17.33 -0.98
N LEU A 98 -0.68 -18.26 -0.81
CA LEU A 98 -1.68 -18.14 0.26
C LEU A 98 -1.07 -18.13 1.67
N PRO A 99 -0.11 -19.01 2.01
CA PRO A 99 0.50 -18.98 3.33
C PRO A 99 1.29 -17.69 3.60
N LEU A 100 1.96 -17.13 2.59
CA LEU A 100 2.65 -15.84 2.72
C LEU A 100 1.66 -14.71 3.02
N ILE A 101 0.53 -14.68 2.32
CA ILE A 101 -0.54 -13.71 2.60
C ILE A 101 -1.07 -13.88 4.02
N LEU A 102 -1.26 -15.13 4.48
CA LEU A 102 -1.72 -15.43 5.84
C LEU A 102 -0.71 -14.94 6.89
N VAL A 103 0.58 -15.23 6.72
CA VAL A 103 1.63 -14.78 7.65
C VAL A 103 1.74 -13.25 7.67
N VAL A 104 1.75 -12.60 6.51
CA VAL A 104 1.78 -11.13 6.42
C VAL A 104 0.53 -10.52 7.04
N GLY A 105 -0.65 -11.10 6.82
CA GLY A 105 -1.91 -10.68 7.43
C GLY A 105 -1.90 -10.83 8.94
N ALA A 106 -1.43 -11.97 9.47
CA ALA A 106 -1.31 -12.22 10.91
C ALA A 106 -0.31 -11.24 11.57
N LEU A 107 0.84 -10.98 10.93
CA LEU A 107 1.80 -9.99 11.41
C LEU A 107 1.21 -8.58 11.37
N SER A 108 0.49 -8.21 10.31
CA SER A 108 -0.20 -6.92 10.22
C SER A 108 -1.21 -6.75 11.35
N ALA A 109 -2.03 -7.78 11.61
CA ALA A 109 -2.99 -7.79 12.71
C ALA A 109 -2.30 -7.67 14.09
N LEU A 110 -1.15 -8.33 14.28
CA LEU A 110 -0.36 -8.21 15.49
C LEU A 110 0.21 -6.79 15.68
N LEU A 111 0.75 -6.19 14.61
CA LEU A 111 1.25 -4.80 14.61
C LEU A 111 0.12 -3.79 14.85
N PHE A 112 -1.09 -4.10 14.39
CA PHE A 112 -2.29 -3.32 14.64
C PHE A 112 -2.70 -3.40 16.11
N TYR A 113 -2.71 -4.61 16.69
CA TYR A 113 -2.99 -4.84 18.10
C TYR A 113 -2.02 -4.09 19.03
N TRP A 114 -0.73 -4.07 18.68
CA TRP A 114 0.29 -3.29 19.40
C TRP A 114 0.25 -1.78 19.14
N ARG A 115 -0.70 -1.29 18.33
CA ARG A 115 -0.85 0.12 17.96
C ARG A 115 0.36 0.74 17.24
N ILE A 116 1.29 -0.06 16.74
CA ILE A 116 2.44 0.42 15.96
C ILE A 116 1.96 0.96 14.61
N LEU A 117 1.13 0.17 13.91
CA LEU A 117 0.62 0.57 12.59
C LEU A 117 -0.21 1.87 12.68
N PRO A 118 -1.21 2.00 13.58
CA PRO A 118 -1.93 3.27 13.79
C PRO A 118 -1.03 4.47 14.10
N LEU A 119 0.04 4.30 14.88
CA LEU A 119 0.97 5.38 15.22
C LEU A 119 1.70 5.89 13.97
N VAL A 120 2.18 4.97 13.12
CA VAL A 120 2.82 5.28 11.85
C VAL A 120 1.84 5.99 10.91
N VAL A 121 0.63 5.46 10.74
CA VAL A 121 -0.42 6.07 9.91
C VAL A 121 -0.72 7.50 10.36
N LYS A 122 -0.88 7.72 11.67
CA LYS A 122 -1.15 9.05 12.23
C LYS A 122 0.01 10.03 11.99
N GLY A 123 1.24 9.54 12.03
CA GLY A 123 2.44 10.32 11.67
C GLY A 123 2.41 10.76 10.22
N PHE A 124 2.17 9.83 9.29
CA PHE A 124 2.05 10.15 7.86
C PHE A 124 0.88 11.09 7.55
N SER A 125 -0.28 10.86 8.18
CA SER A 125 -1.46 11.71 8.03
C SER A 125 -1.17 13.16 8.42
N ARG A 126 -0.52 13.39 9.57
CA ARG A 126 -0.12 14.73 10.00
C ARG A 126 0.91 15.38 9.08
N LEU A 127 1.86 14.60 8.56
CA LEU A 127 2.83 15.10 7.61
C LEU A 127 2.15 15.57 6.32
N LEU A 128 1.20 14.78 5.81
CA LEU A 128 0.44 15.09 4.61
C LEU A 128 -0.49 16.29 4.81
N GLU A 129 -1.17 16.36 5.96
CA GLU A 129 -2.01 17.51 6.36
C GLU A 129 -1.18 18.80 6.37
N LYS A 130 0.04 18.75 6.92
CA LYS A 130 0.96 19.89 6.94
C LYS A 130 1.49 20.29 5.56
N MET A 131 1.70 19.33 4.66
CA MET A 131 2.21 19.59 3.31
C MET A 131 1.13 20.06 2.33
N MET A 132 -0.10 19.57 2.46
CA MET A 132 -1.18 19.87 1.51
C MET A 132 -2.20 20.90 2.01
N GLY A 133 -2.25 21.21 3.31
CA GLY A 133 -3.24 22.12 3.87
C GLY A 133 -4.69 21.65 3.71
N VAL A 134 -4.90 20.37 3.36
CA VAL A 134 -6.21 19.72 3.29
C VAL A 134 -6.49 19.14 4.68
N GLY A 135 -7.01 19.99 5.57
CA GLY A 135 -7.31 19.63 6.95
C GLY A 135 -8.53 18.72 7.12
N GLY A 136 -8.51 17.91 8.18
CA GLY A 136 -9.69 17.19 8.68
C GLY A 136 -9.98 15.81 8.06
N ALA A 137 -11.27 15.51 7.86
CA ALA A 137 -11.77 14.17 7.55
C ALA A 137 -11.21 13.55 6.25
N VAL A 138 -10.86 14.37 5.25
CA VAL A 138 -10.35 13.90 3.95
C VAL A 138 -8.90 13.42 4.03
N GLY A 139 -8.04 14.13 4.77
CA GLY A 139 -6.65 13.72 4.99
C GLY A 139 -6.55 12.45 5.85
N VAL A 140 -7.44 12.32 6.84
CA VAL A 140 -7.57 11.12 7.66
C VAL A 140 -8.10 9.95 6.84
N ALA A 141 -9.16 10.13 6.04
CA ALA A 141 -9.71 9.07 5.19
C ALA A 141 -8.71 8.58 4.12
N ALA A 142 -7.98 9.49 3.48
CA ALA A 142 -6.95 9.14 2.50
C ALA A 142 -5.78 8.37 3.14
N SER A 143 -5.35 8.79 4.33
CA SER A 143 -4.26 8.10 5.05
C SER A 143 -4.70 6.74 5.56
N VAL A 144 -5.92 6.60 6.07
CA VAL A 144 -6.47 5.31 6.52
C VAL A 144 -6.57 4.34 5.34
N ASN A 145 -7.03 4.79 4.17
CA ASN A 145 -7.18 3.93 2.98
C ASN A 145 -5.84 3.37 2.45
N VAL A 146 -4.69 3.99 2.78
CA VAL A 146 -3.37 3.48 2.39
C VAL A 146 -2.95 2.27 3.23
N PHE A 147 -3.43 2.16 4.47
CA PHE A 147 -3.00 1.12 5.42
C PHE A 147 -4.09 0.10 5.76
N VAL A 148 -5.32 0.56 5.73
CA VAL A 148 -6.53 -0.18 6.06
C VAL A 148 -7.23 -0.29 4.72
N GLY A 149 -7.11 -1.45 4.05
CA GLY A 149 -7.53 -1.62 2.67
C GLY A 149 -8.99 -1.19 2.44
N MET A 150 -9.38 -1.07 1.16
CA MET A 150 -10.68 -0.54 0.72
C MET A 150 -11.92 -1.05 1.50
N VAL A 151 -11.83 -2.25 2.09
CA VAL A 151 -12.91 -2.91 2.85
C VAL A 151 -12.97 -2.49 4.33
N GLU A 152 -11.85 -2.10 4.93
CA GLU A 152 -11.76 -1.83 6.38
C GLU A 152 -11.78 -0.32 6.69
N ALA A 153 -11.41 0.53 5.73
CA ALA A 153 -11.41 1.99 5.88
C ALA A 153 -12.78 2.59 6.28
N PRO A 154 -13.94 2.10 5.77
CA PRO A 154 -15.26 2.61 6.14
C PRO A 154 -15.62 2.38 7.61
N LEU A 155 -15.05 1.36 8.26
CA LEU A 155 -15.34 1.02 9.65
C LEU A 155 -14.74 2.04 10.63
N PHE A 156 -13.59 2.62 10.29
CA PHE A 156 -12.90 3.63 11.10
C PHE A 156 -13.48 5.04 10.98
N ILE A 157 -14.11 5.37 9.84
CA ILE A 157 -14.67 6.70 9.57
C ILE A 157 -16.19 6.81 9.84
N ARG A 158 -16.83 5.74 10.33
CA ARG A 158 -18.26 5.73 10.70
C ARG A 158 -18.73 6.93 11.55
N PRO A 159 -17.98 7.44 12.53
CA PRO A 159 -18.38 8.62 13.30
C PRO A 159 -18.35 9.93 12.49
N TYR A 160 -17.46 10.03 11.50
CA TYR A 160 -17.24 11.25 10.71
C TYR A 160 -18.10 11.32 9.45
N LEU A 161 -18.61 10.17 8.96
CA LEU A 161 -19.50 10.09 7.80
C LEU A 161 -20.81 10.87 7.96
N LYS A 162 -21.26 11.13 9.19
CA LYS A 162 -22.47 11.95 9.45
C LYS A 162 -22.28 13.45 9.20
N GLU A 163 -21.04 13.92 9.16
CA GLU A 163 -20.71 15.34 9.03
C GLU A 163 -20.10 15.68 7.65
N MET A 164 -19.91 14.67 6.79
CA MET A 164 -19.33 14.89 5.47
C MET A 164 -20.36 15.51 4.52
N THR A 165 -20.07 16.71 4.07
CA THR A 165 -20.82 17.41 3.02
C THR A 165 -20.52 16.79 1.65
N ARG A 166 -21.51 16.79 0.75
CA ARG A 166 -21.38 16.31 -0.64
C ARG A 166 -20.30 17.05 -1.41
#